data_AF-A0A953W5B9-F1
#
_entry.id   AF-A0A953W5B9-F1
#
_cell.length_a   1.000
_cell.length_b   1.000
_cell.length_c   1.000
_cell.angle_alpha   90.00
_cell.angle_beta   90.00
_cell.angle_gamma   90.00
#
_symmetry.space_group_name_H-M   'P 1'
#
loop_
_entity.id
_entity.type
_entity.pdbx_description
1 polymer ?
#
loop_
_entity_poly.entity_id
_entity_poly.type
_entity_poly.pdbx_seq_one_letter_code
_entity_poly.pdbx_strand_id
1 'polypeptide(L)'
;MKPEWDAIVVAAARFFAPLMTLFALLLLGGRVAGSGVGFVGGLAFGLVLMLHALTFGAAVARAAFPAILARSVLALGIVSICAGAGLPGWTYAAQLIEAGAFLSTVGAAALILQVVFGRAPTLQDGEW
;
A
#
# COMPACT_ATOMS: atom_id res chain seq x y z
N MET A 1 -7.43 17.59 19.20
CA MET A 1 -6.05 18.14 19.28
C MET A 1 -6.13 19.66 19.19
N LYS A 2 -5.07 20.41 19.53
CA LYS A 2 -5.07 21.86 19.24
C LYS A 2 -5.05 22.03 17.70
N PRO A 3 -5.89 22.88 17.10
CA PRO A 3 -6.04 22.96 15.64
C PRO A 3 -4.74 23.21 14.87
N GLU A 4 -3.77 23.87 15.52
CA GLU A 4 -2.45 24.15 14.95
C GLU A 4 -1.59 22.89 14.72
N TRP A 5 -1.77 21.85 15.54
CA TRP A 5 -0.97 20.61 15.46
C TRP A 5 -1.43 19.76 14.27
N ASP A 6 -2.73 19.73 14.00
CA ASP A 6 -3.31 18.99 12.87
C ASP A 6 -2.85 19.58 11.52
N ALA A 7 -2.71 20.91 11.43
CA ALA A 7 -2.22 21.58 10.24
C ALA A 7 -0.78 21.19 9.89
N ILE A 8 0.10 21.06 10.89
CA ILE A 8 1.50 20.66 10.69
C ILE A 8 1.58 19.21 10.22
N VAL A 9 0.82 18.29 10.85
CA VAL A 9 0.81 16.86 10.48
C VAL A 9 0.28 16.68 9.06
N VAL A 10 -0.80 17.37 8.69
CA VAL A 10 -1.36 17.34 7.34
C VAL A 10 -0.37 17.87 6.30
N ALA A 11 0.30 18.99 6.59
CA ALA A 11 1.31 19.55 5.71
C ALA A 11 2.50 18.59 5.52
N ALA A 12 2.99 18.00 6.60
CA ALA A 12 4.06 17.01 6.56
C ALA A 12 3.66 15.76 5.75
N ALA A 13 2.46 15.22 5.96
CA ALA A 13 1.98 14.05 5.25
C ALA A 13 1.87 14.29 3.73
N ARG A 14 1.41 15.48 3.31
CA ARG A 14 1.35 15.86 1.89
C ARG A 14 2.72 15.89 1.22
N PHE A 15 3.77 16.23 1.98
CA PHE A 15 5.15 16.23 1.48
C PHE A 15 5.78 14.83 1.51
N PHE A 16 5.62 14.07 2.61
CA PHE A 16 6.27 12.78 2.78
C PHE A 16 5.58 11.63 2.04
N ALA A 17 4.26 11.63 1.91
CA ALA A 17 3.54 10.57 1.20
C ALA A 17 4.04 10.32 -0.24
N PRO A 18 4.22 11.34 -1.11
CA PRO A 18 4.78 11.11 -2.45
C PRO A 18 6.24 10.64 -2.40
N LEU A 19 7.06 11.15 -1.48
CA LEU A 19 8.45 10.69 -1.32
C LEU A 19 8.53 9.22 -0.89
N MET A 20 7.73 8.81 0.10
CA MET A 20 7.64 7.41 0.54
C MET A 20 7.10 6.50 -0.56
N THR A 21 6.15 7.00 -1.36
CA THR A 21 5.62 6.28 -2.53
C THR A 21 6.73 6.06 -3.57
N LEU A 22 7.47 7.11 -3.91
CA LEU A 22 8.61 7.02 -4.83
C LEU A 22 9.69 6.08 -4.28
N PHE A 23 9.96 6.13 -2.98
CA PHE A 23 10.89 5.22 -2.32
C PHE A 23 10.45 3.76 -2.44
N ALA A 24 9.17 3.45 -2.20
CA ALA A 24 8.64 2.10 -2.36
C ALA A 24 8.75 1.60 -3.81
N LEU A 25 8.47 2.45 -4.79
CA LEU A 25 8.64 2.14 -6.21
C LEU A 25 10.11 1.98 -6.60
N LEU A 26 11.00 2.79 -6.03
CA LEU A 26 12.44 2.68 -6.22
C LEU A 26 12.99 1.36 -5.65
N LEU A 27 12.48 0.89 -4.50
CA LEU A 27 12.85 -0.42 -3.96
C LEU A 27 12.47 -1.56 -4.91
N LEU A 28 11.30 -1.47 -5.54
CA LEU A 28 10.83 -2.46 -6.50
C LEU A 28 11.66 -2.45 -7.80
N GLY A 29 11.94 -1.26 -8.36
CA GLY A 29 12.61 -1.11 -9.66
C GLY A 29 14.14 -1.07 -9.61
N GLY A 30 14.73 -0.73 -8.47
CA GLY A 30 16.17 -0.51 -8.31
C GLY A 30 16.95 -1.72 -7.78
N ARG A 31 16.27 -2.84 -7.51
CA ARG A 31 16.88 -4.05 -6.95
C ARG A 31 16.73 -5.23 -7.89
N VAL A 32 17.63 -6.20 -7.74
CA VAL A 32 17.61 -7.43 -8.53
C VAL A 32 16.35 -8.23 -8.18
N ALA A 33 15.58 -8.59 -9.20
CA ALA A 33 14.38 -9.40 -9.05
C ALA A 33 14.72 -10.81 -8.49
N GLY A 34 13.84 -11.36 -7.65
CA GLY A 34 14.04 -12.65 -6.97
C GLY A 34 14.67 -12.54 -5.58
N SER A 35 14.88 -11.32 -5.07
CA SER A 35 15.44 -11.07 -3.74
C SER A 35 14.39 -10.78 -2.66
N GLY A 36 13.10 -10.85 -2.99
CA GLY A 36 11.98 -10.55 -2.08
C GLY A 36 11.63 -9.06 -1.99
N VAL A 37 12.12 -8.26 -2.93
CA VAL A 37 11.98 -6.79 -2.93
C VAL A 37 10.56 -6.32 -3.17
N GLY A 38 9.75 -7.11 -3.86
CA GLY A 38 8.33 -6.84 -4.06
C GLY A 38 7.55 -6.82 -2.75
N PHE A 39 7.80 -7.79 -1.88
CA PHE A 39 7.19 -7.82 -0.54
C PHE A 39 7.61 -6.62 0.31
N VAL A 40 8.91 -6.33 0.38
CA VAL A 40 9.44 -5.21 1.18
C VAL A 40 8.94 -3.87 0.64
N GLY A 41 8.96 -3.67 -0.68
CA GLY A 41 8.42 -2.47 -1.33
C GLY A 41 6.92 -2.33 -1.08
N GLY A 42 6.17 -3.44 -1.12
CA GLY A 42 4.75 -3.45 -0.82
C GLY A 42 4.44 -3.09 0.64
N LEU A 43 5.25 -3.55 1.60
CA LEU A 43 5.15 -3.13 3.00
C LEU A 43 5.43 -1.63 3.16
N ALA A 44 6.48 -1.12 2.50
CA ALA A 44 6.80 0.31 2.52
C ALA A 44 5.65 1.16 1.96
N PHE A 45 5.01 0.71 0.88
CA PHE A 45 3.81 1.35 0.35
C PHE A 45 2.61 1.21 1.30
N GLY A 46 2.46 0.08 1.98
CA GLY A 46 1.46 -0.11 3.05
C GLY A 46 1.58 0.92 4.17
N LEU A 47 2.80 1.33 4.53
CA LEU A 47 3.03 2.43 5.49
C LEU A 47 2.53 3.77 4.96
N VAL A 48 2.60 4.02 3.65
CA VAL A 48 2.01 5.22 3.03
C VAL A 48 0.50 5.21 3.18
N LEU A 49 -0.15 4.07 2.93
CA LEU A 49 -1.59 3.93 3.11
C LEU A 49 -2.00 4.15 4.58
N MET A 50 -1.21 3.60 5.51
CA MET A 50 -1.42 3.80 6.94
C MET A 50 -1.25 5.28 7.34
N LEU A 51 -0.20 5.95 6.87
CA LEU A 51 0.01 7.38 7.11
C LEU A 51 -1.16 8.20 6.57
N HIS A 52 -1.62 7.90 5.34
CA HIS A 52 -2.76 8.58 4.74
C HIS A 52 -4.03 8.39 5.58
N ALA A 53 -4.33 7.16 6.01
CA ALA A 53 -5.50 6.89 6.86
C ALA A 53 -5.42 7.58 8.23
N LEU A 54 -4.25 7.57 8.88
CA LEU A 54 -4.04 8.24 10.17
C LEU A 54 -4.11 9.77 10.07
N THR A 55 -3.73 10.33 8.92
CA THR A 55 -3.69 11.79 8.75
C THR A 55 -5.02 12.37 8.27
N PHE A 56 -5.72 11.68 7.36
CA PHE A 56 -6.92 12.20 6.68
C PHE A 56 -8.21 11.50 7.10
N GLY A 57 -8.13 10.45 7.92
CA GLY A 57 -9.28 9.69 8.38
C GLY A 57 -9.61 8.48 7.51
N ALA A 58 -10.42 7.59 8.07
CA ALA A 58 -10.77 6.31 7.49
C ALA A 58 -11.73 6.45 6.30
N ALA A 59 -12.66 7.41 6.33
CA ALA A 59 -13.57 7.67 5.21
C ALA A 59 -12.82 8.17 3.98
N VAL A 60 -11.92 9.14 4.15
CA VAL A 60 -11.11 9.69 3.05
C VAL A 60 -10.21 8.62 2.46
N ALA A 61 -9.55 7.81 3.30
CA ALA A 61 -8.72 6.70 2.83
C ALA A 61 -9.53 5.64 2.06
N ARG A 62 -10.75 5.31 2.50
CA ARG A 62 -11.65 4.39 1.80
C ARG A 62 -12.15 4.94 0.46
N ALA A 63 -12.38 6.24 0.37
CA ALA A 63 -12.72 6.90 -0.88
C ALA A 63 -11.55 6.90 -1.87
N ALA A 64 -10.33 7.15 -1.38
CA ALA A 64 -9.11 7.16 -2.19
C ALA A 64 -8.75 5.76 -2.72
N PHE A 65 -8.93 4.71 -1.91
CA PHE A 65 -8.68 3.33 -2.34
C PHE A 65 -9.79 2.38 -1.89
N PRO A 66 -10.89 2.27 -2.67
CA PRO A 66 -12.05 1.46 -2.31
C PRO A 66 -11.74 -0.04 -2.21
N ALA A 67 -12.52 -0.76 -1.40
CA ALA A 67 -12.37 -2.20 -1.20
C ALA A 67 -12.38 -3.02 -2.51
N ILE A 68 -13.17 -2.60 -3.49
CA ILE A 68 -13.20 -3.26 -4.81
C ILE A 68 -11.84 -3.13 -5.50
N LEU A 69 -11.26 -1.93 -5.55
CA LEU A 69 -9.92 -1.72 -6.14
C LEU A 69 -8.85 -2.50 -5.36
N ALA A 70 -8.89 -2.47 -4.03
CA ALA A 70 -7.93 -3.21 -3.20
C ALA A 70 -8.00 -4.73 -3.46
N ARG A 71 -9.21 -5.29 -3.63
CA ARG A 71 -9.42 -6.70 -4.00
C ARG A 71 -8.92 -7.00 -5.41
N SER A 72 -9.20 -6.13 -6.38
CA SER A 72 -8.71 -6.29 -7.75
C SER A 72 -7.19 -6.26 -7.80
N VAL A 73 -6.55 -5.33 -7.09
CA VAL A 73 -5.09 -5.23 -6.99
C VAL A 73 -4.49 -6.47 -6.32
N LEU A 74 -5.09 -6.96 -5.23
CA LEU A 74 -4.68 -8.20 -4.59
C LEU A 74 -4.79 -9.40 -5.54
N ALA A 75 -5.93 -9.54 -6.23
CA ALA A 75 -6.16 -10.62 -7.18
C ALA A 75 -5.16 -10.58 -8.34
N LEU A 76 -4.92 -9.40 -8.94
CA LEU A 76 -3.91 -9.23 -9.98
C LEU A 76 -2.50 -9.55 -9.48
N GLY A 77 -2.18 -9.20 -8.24
CA GLY A 77 -0.92 -9.54 -7.60
C GLY A 77 -0.73 -11.06 -7.49
N ILE A 78 -1.73 -11.77 -6.98
CA ILE A 78 -1.72 -13.24 -6.87
C ILE A 78 -1.60 -13.90 -8.25
N VAL A 79 -2.40 -13.45 -9.23
CA VAL A 79 -2.35 -13.97 -10.61
C VAL A 79 -0.95 -13.77 -11.21
N SER A 80 -0.32 -12.62 -10.99
CA SER A 80 1.02 -12.33 -11.48
C SER A 80 2.07 -13.24 -10.86
N ILE A 81 1.99 -13.51 -9.55
CA ILE A 81 2.87 -14.46 -8.86
C ILE A 81 2.70 -15.86 -9.45
N CYS A 82 1.46 -16.35 -9.58
CA CYS A 82 1.18 -17.68 -10.11
C CYS A 82 1.63 -17.82 -11.57
N ALA A 83 1.37 -16.80 -12.41
CA ALA A 83 1.79 -16.80 -13.81
C ALA A 83 3.32 -16.79 -13.95
N GLY A 84 4.03 -15.97 -13.17
CA GLY A 84 5.49 -15.94 -13.17
C GLY A 84 6.10 -17.25 -12.68
N ALA A 85 5.56 -17.84 -11.61
CA ALA A 85 6.00 -19.13 -11.09
C ALA A 85 5.70 -20.29 -12.05
N GLY A 86 4.59 -20.22 -12.80
CA GLY A 86 4.19 -21.24 -13.78
C GLY A 86 4.98 -21.18 -15.10
N LEU A 87 5.76 -20.13 -15.34
CA LEU A 87 6.55 -19.92 -16.55
C LEU A 87 8.04 -19.65 -16.22
N PRO A 88 8.75 -20.59 -15.57
CA PRO A 88 10.11 -20.36 -15.06
C PRO A 88 11.16 -20.06 -16.14
N GLY A 89 10.90 -20.46 -17.39
CA GLY A 89 11.77 -20.16 -18.54
C GLY A 89 11.54 -18.80 -19.18
N TRP A 90 10.53 -18.04 -18.72
CA TRP A 90 10.25 -16.72 -19.28
C TRP A 90 11.21 -15.67 -18.73
N THR A 91 11.77 -14.84 -19.61
CA THR A 91 12.81 -13.85 -19.28
C THR A 91 12.40 -12.87 -18.18
N TYR A 92 11.10 -12.62 -18.02
CA TYR A 92 10.55 -11.69 -17.04
C TYR A 92 9.83 -12.37 -15.86
N ALA A 93 10.02 -13.68 -15.67
CA ALA A 93 9.33 -14.44 -14.63
C ALA A 93 9.60 -13.87 -13.23
N ALA A 94 10.88 -13.60 -12.90
CA ALA A 94 11.25 -13.06 -11.59
C ALA A 94 10.66 -11.65 -11.37
N GLN A 95 10.68 -10.79 -12.40
CA GLN A 95 10.12 -9.44 -12.33
C GLN A 95 8.60 -9.49 -12.15
N LEU A 96 7.91 -10.42 -12.84
CA LEU A 96 6.47 -10.59 -12.70
C LEU A 96 6.10 -11.08 -11.29
N ILE A 97 6.89 -12.00 -10.72
CA ILE A 97 6.70 -12.47 -9.35
C ILE A 97 6.88 -11.32 -8.34
N GLU A 98 7.92 -10.52 -8.47
CA GLU A 98 8.18 -9.39 -7.56
C GLU A 98 7.12 -8.28 -7.70
N ALA A 99 6.71 -7.95 -8.93
CA ALA A 99 5.60 -7.03 -9.17
C ALA A 99 4.29 -7.58 -8.57
N GLY A 100 4.04 -8.88 -8.72
CA GLY A 100 2.89 -9.55 -8.11
C GLY A 100 2.92 -9.53 -6.58
N ALA A 101 4.09 -9.77 -5.99
CA ALA A 101 4.32 -9.70 -4.54
C ALA A 101 4.11 -8.28 -3.99
N PHE A 102 4.53 -7.26 -4.74
CA PHE A 102 4.26 -5.87 -4.41
C PHE A 102 2.76 -5.59 -4.41
N LEU A 103 2.06 -5.89 -5.51
CA LEU A 103 0.63 -5.64 -5.64
C LEU A 103 -0.19 -6.41 -4.60
N SER A 104 0.14 -7.67 -4.34
CA SER A 104 -0.56 -8.47 -3.34
C SER A 104 -0.35 -7.92 -1.93
N THR A 105 0.85 -7.48 -1.59
CA THR A 105 1.15 -6.88 -0.29
C THR A 105 0.42 -5.54 -0.12
N VAL A 106 0.38 -4.69 -1.16
CA VAL A 106 -0.37 -3.41 -1.13
C VAL A 106 -1.86 -3.65 -0.98
N GLY A 107 -2.43 -4.56 -1.79
CA GLY A 107 -3.85 -4.90 -1.73
C GLY A 107 -4.25 -5.50 -0.39
N ALA A 108 -3.43 -6.41 0.16
CA ALA A 108 -3.64 -6.98 1.49
C ALA A 108 -3.55 -5.92 2.60
N ALA A 109 -2.51 -5.08 2.58
CA ALA A 109 -2.35 -4.00 3.55
C ALA A 109 -3.55 -3.05 3.54
N ALA A 110 -4.00 -2.63 2.35
CA ALA A 110 -5.18 -1.78 2.21
C ALA A 110 -6.44 -2.41 2.82
N LEU A 111 -6.71 -3.69 2.55
CA LEU A 111 -7.87 -4.40 3.08
C LEU A 111 -7.79 -4.57 4.61
N ILE A 112 -6.61 -4.91 5.12
CA ILE A 112 -6.36 -5.03 6.57
C ILE A 112 -6.64 -3.68 7.25
N LEU A 113 -6.07 -2.58 6.72
CA LEU A 113 -6.28 -1.24 7.26
C LEU A 113 -7.77 -0.87 7.24
N GLN A 114 -8.48 -1.10 6.13
CA GLN A 114 -9.92 -0.81 6.05
C GLN A 114 -10.73 -1.55 7.13
N VAL A 115 -10.40 -2.81 7.43
CA VAL A 115 -11.06 -3.57 8.49
C VAL A 115 -10.69 -3.05 9.88
N VAL A 116 -9.41 -2.78 10.13
CA VAL A 116 -8.93 -2.29 11.43
C VAL A 116 -9.53 -0.93 11.76
N PHE A 117 -9.46 0.03 10.84
CA PHE A 117 -10.03 1.37 11.02
C PHE A 117 -11.56 1.36 11.08
N GLY A 118 -12.22 0.43 10.38
CA GLY A 118 -13.67 0.26 10.48
C GLY A 118 -14.15 -0.28 11.83
N ARG A 119 -13.29 -1.02 12.55
CA ARG A 119 -13.65 -1.69 13.82
C ARG A 119 -13.18 -0.98 15.08
N ALA A 120 -12.10 -0.19 15.00
CA ALA A 120 -11.57 0.54 16.15
C ALA A 120 -12.36 1.84 16.37
N PRO A 121 -13.14 1.99 17.46
CA PRO A 121 -13.98 3.17 17.69
C PRO A 121 -13.18 4.48 17.76
N THR A 122 -11.93 4.39 18.23
CA THR A 122 -11.00 5.53 18.32
C THR A 122 -10.39 5.94 16.98
N LEU A 123 -10.55 5.13 15.93
CA LEU A 123 -10.05 5.37 14.57
C LEU A 123 -11.17 5.55 13.53
N GLN A 124 -12.43 5.37 13.93
CA GLN A 124 -13.57 5.79 13.13
C GLN A 124 -13.52 7.31 13.01
N ASP A 125 -13.99 7.84 11.88
CA ASP A 125 -14.06 9.27 11.64
C ASP A 125 -14.92 9.89 12.75
N GLY A 126 -14.24 10.44 13.76
CA GLY A 126 -14.87 10.97 14.95
C GLY A 126 -15.46 12.32 14.62
N GLU A 127 -16.73 12.50 14.99
CA GLU A 127 -17.31 13.81 15.23
C GLU A 127 -16.42 14.57 16.22
N TRP A 128 -15.55 15.44 15.70
CA TRP A 128 -14.77 16.43 16.44
C TRP A 128 -14.80 17.75 15.67
#